data_AF-A0A2V7AJ40-F1
#
_entry.id   AF-A0A2V7AJ40-F1
#
_cell.length_a   1.000
_cell.length_b   1.000
_cell.length_c   1.000
_cell.angle_alpha   90.00
_cell.angle_beta   90.00
_cell.angle_gamma   90.00
#
_symmetry.space_group_name_H-M   'P 1'
#
loop_
_entity.id
_entity.type
_entity.pdbx_description
1 polymer ?
#
loop_
_entity_poly.entity_id
_entity_poly.type
_entity_poly.pdbx_seq_one_letter_code
_entity_poly.pdbx_strand_id
1 'polypeptide(L)'
;MKKTGAERYRNIDFSDAKRGPAVRPEPGKTKISIRLDNTVLDYFRGAVDKAGGGNYQTLINEALLEHVHRRSTLDVVRQVVREELASYGASRLRAQAPRGITRR
;
A
#
# COMPACT_ATOMS: atom_id res chain seq x y z
N MET A 1 -33.97 -34.55 13.45
CA MET A 1 -33.55 -33.13 13.33
C MET A 1 -34.53 -32.29 14.15
N LYS A 2 -34.08 -31.65 15.25
CA LYS A 2 -34.96 -30.83 16.10
C LYS A 2 -35.13 -29.46 15.44
N LYS A 3 -36.35 -29.09 15.06
CA LYS A 3 -36.69 -27.77 14.50
C LYS A 3 -36.61 -26.73 15.63
N THR A 4 -35.62 -25.86 15.59
CA THR A 4 -35.53 -24.67 16.47
C THR A 4 -36.65 -23.72 16.06
N GLY A 5 -37.64 -23.52 16.94
CA GLY A 5 -38.75 -22.61 16.70
C GLY A 5 -38.24 -21.18 16.54
N ALA A 6 -38.79 -20.44 15.56
CA ALA A 6 -38.48 -19.03 15.36
C ALA A 6 -38.74 -18.26 16.67
N GLU A 7 -37.77 -17.42 17.07
CA GLU A 7 -37.93 -16.56 18.24
C GLU A 7 -39.18 -15.68 18.11
N ARG A 8 -39.89 -15.49 19.22
CA ARG A 8 -41.08 -14.62 19.28
C ARG A 8 -40.69 -13.19 18.93
N TYR A 9 -41.57 -12.51 18.19
CA TYR A 9 -41.42 -11.11 17.80
C TYR A 9 -41.12 -10.23 19.03
N ARG A 10 -39.94 -9.61 19.07
CA ARG A 10 -39.55 -8.64 20.10
C ARG A 10 -39.87 -7.25 19.58
N ASN A 11 -40.76 -6.55 20.28
CA ASN A 11 -40.98 -5.12 20.06
C ASN A 11 -39.76 -4.38 20.63
N ILE A 12 -38.77 -4.12 19.76
CA ILE A 12 -37.59 -3.33 20.12
C ILE A 12 -37.91 -1.88 19.81
N ASP A 13 -37.94 -1.04 20.85
CA ASP A 13 -38.10 0.39 20.72
C ASP A 13 -36.76 1.02 20.28
N PHE A 14 -36.75 1.62 19.09
CA PHE A 14 -35.58 2.27 18.49
C PHE A 14 -35.62 3.80 18.62
N SER A 15 -36.51 4.36 19.46
CA SER A 15 -36.69 5.81 19.60
C SER A 15 -35.39 6.55 19.98
N ASP A 16 -34.52 5.91 20.77
CA ASP A 16 -33.22 6.46 21.19
C ASP A 16 -32.02 5.97 20.35
N ALA A 17 -32.27 5.24 19.26
CA ALA A 17 -31.20 4.71 18.43
C ALA A 17 -30.49 5.83 17.65
N LYS A 18 -29.21 6.07 17.97
CA LYS A 18 -28.37 6.99 17.19
C LYS A 18 -28.09 6.39 15.81
N ARG A 19 -28.51 7.12 14.77
CA ARG A 19 -28.14 6.83 13.38
C ARG A 19 -26.65 7.10 13.20
N GLY A 20 -25.89 6.04 12.98
CA GLY A 20 -24.46 6.14 12.71
C GLY A 20 -23.87 4.79 12.34
N PRO A 21 -22.66 4.75 11.78
CA PRO A 21 -21.94 3.51 11.55
C PRO A 21 -21.84 2.74 12.88
N ALA A 22 -22.31 1.50 12.91
CA ALA A 22 -22.19 0.62 14.09
C ALA A 22 -20.72 0.37 14.48
N VAL A 23 -19.79 0.55 13.54
CA VAL A 23 -18.35 0.40 13.72
C VAL A 23 -17.67 1.71 13.31
N ARG A 24 -16.88 2.28 14.21
CA ARG A 24 -16.03 3.42 13.89
C ARG A 24 -14.94 2.96 12.92
N PRO A 25 -14.66 3.70 11.83
CA PRO A 25 -13.55 3.35 10.95
C PRO A 25 -12.25 3.30 11.76
N GLU A 26 -11.40 2.31 11.50
CA GLU A 26 -10.10 2.21 12.16
C GLU A 26 -9.29 3.50 11.89
N PRO A 27 -8.64 4.07 12.93
CA PRO A 27 -7.84 5.27 12.76
C PRO A 27 -6.74 5.05 11.72
N GLY A 28 -6.58 5.99 10.79
CA GLY A 28 -5.57 5.94 9.73
C GLY A 28 -5.99 5.23 8.44
N LYS A 29 -7.17 4.62 8.38
CA LYS A 29 -7.72 4.00 7.14
C LYS A 29 -8.91 4.80 6.62
N THR A 30 -8.84 5.23 5.36
CA THR A 30 -9.94 5.95 4.70
C THR A 30 -10.72 4.98 3.82
N LYS A 31 -12.04 4.87 4.04
CA LYS A 31 -12.93 4.13 3.14
C LYS A 31 -13.06 4.92 1.84
N ILE A 32 -12.61 4.32 0.75
CA ILE A 32 -12.73 4.87 -0.61
C ILE A 32 -13.59 3.95 -1.48
N SER A 33 -14.28 4.54 -2.47
CA SER A 33 -14.96 3.77 -3.52
C SER A 33 -14.08 3.79 -4.76
N ILE A 34 -13.40 2.69 -5.03
CA ILE A 34 -12.54 2.52 -6.20
C ILE A 34 -13.00 1.32 -7.03
N ARG A 35 -12.80 1.37 -8.34
CA ARG A 35 -12.99 0.21 -9.21
C ARG A 35 -11.69 -0.57 -9.25
N LEU A 36 -11.76 -1.86 -8.96
CA LEU A 36 -10.65 -2.81 -9.11
C LEU A 36 -11.03 -3.85 -10.16
N ASP A 37 -10.03 -4.39 -10.84
CA ASP A 37 -10.25 -5.49 -11.78
C ASP A 37 -10.79 -6.72 -11.04
N ASN A 38 -11.76 -7.40 -11.64
CA ASN A 38 -12.35 -8.62 -11.06
C ASN A 38 -11.29 -9.71 -10.85
N THR A 39 -10.32 -9.81 -11.75
CA THR A 39 -9.21 -10.76 -11.66
C THR A 39 -8.39 -10.55 -10.39
N VAL A 40 -8.18 -9.29 -10.00
CA VAL A 40 -7.48 -8.94 -8.76
C VAL A 40 -8.31 -9.35 -7.55
N LEU A 41 -9.62 -9.04 -7.56
CA LEU A 41 -10.52 -9.43 -6.48
C LEU A 41 -10.59 -10.94 -6.30
N ASP A 42 -10.68 -11.68 -7.40
CA ASP A 42 -10.80 -13.15 -7.38
C ASP A 42 -9.50 -13.80 -6.90
N TYR A 43 -8.35 -13.27 -7.31
CA TYR A 43 -7.05 -13.71 -6.80
C TYR A 43 -6.95 -13.57 -5.28
N PHE A 44 -7.25 -12.38 -4.74
CA PHE A 44 -7.12 -12.12 -3.31
C PHE A 44 -8.18 -12.84 -2.48
N ARG A 45 -9.39 -13.05 -3.01
CA ARG A 45 -10.40 -13.91 -2.38
C ARG A 45 -9.90 -15.34 -2.27
N GLY A 46 -9.42 -15.92 -3.38
CA GLY A 46 -8.88 -17.28 -3.38
C GLY A 46 -7.65 -17.45 -2.48
N ALA A 47 -6.81 -16.42 -2.36
CA ALA A 47 -5.65 -16.43 -1.45
C ALA A 47 -6.09 -16.50 0.02
N VAL A 48 -7.12 -15.74 0.40
CA VAL A 48 -7.67 -15.73 1.77
C VAL A 48 -8.40 -17.03 2.08
N ASP A 49 -9.19 -17.55 1.14
CA ASP A 49 -9.92 -18.80 1.31
C ASP A 49 -8.96 -19.98 1.55
N LYS A 50 -7.84 -20.01 0.81
CA LYS A 50 -6.77 -21.00 0.99
C LYS A 50 -6.07 -20.88 2.35
N ALA A 51 -5.96 -19.68 2.90
CA ALA A 51 -5.32 -19.42 4.19
C ALA A 51 -6.24 -19.73 5.40
N GLY A 52 -7.47 -20.21 5.16
CA GLY A 52 -8.43 -20.52 6.23
C GLY A 52 -9.30 -19.34 6.64
N GLY A 53 -9.45 -18.34 5.76
CA GLY A 53 -10.25 -17.14 6.00
C GLY A 53 -9.42 -15.89 6.30
N GLY A 54 -10.08 -14.73 6.31
CA GLY A 54 -9.42 -13.42 6.48
C GLY A 54 -10.09 -12.30 5.68
N ASN A 55 -9.46 -11.13 5.64
CA ASN A 55 -9.97 -9.97 4.91
C ASN A 55 -9.12 -9.71 3.65
N TYR A 56 -9.69 -9.98 2.48
CA TYR A 56 -9.03 -9.73 1.19
C TYR A 56 -8.67 -8.25 0.99
N GLN A 57 -9.41 -7.32 1.63
CA GLN A 57 -9.09 -5.89 1.58
C GLN A 57 -7.76 -5.59 2.29
N THR A 58 -7.44 -6.30 3.36
CA THR A 58 -6.16 -6.15 4.06
C THR A 58 -5.02 -6.57 3.15
N LEU A 59 -5.12 -7.73 2.47
CA LEU A 59 -4.08 -8.18 1.55
C LEU A 59 -3.87 -7.24 0.37
N ILE A 60 -4.95 -6.70 -0.18
CA ILE A 60 -4.87 -5.69 -1.24
C ILE A 60 -4.11 -4.46 -0.73
N ASN A 61 -4.43 -3.98 0.48
CA ASN A 61 -3.76 -2.83 1.06
C ASN A 61 -2.26 -3.08 1.30
N GLU A 62 -1.89 -4.24 1.84
CA GLU A 62 -0.48 -4.62 2.03
C GLU A 62 0.28 -4.67 0.70
N ALA A 63 -0.31 -5.23 -0.35
CA ALA A 63 0.31 -5.27 -1.67
C ALA A 63 0.52 -3.87 -2.28
N LEU A 64 -0.44 -2.97 -2.08
CA LEU A 64 -0.31 -1.56 -2.50
C LEU A 64 0.79 -0.85 -1.70
N LEU A 65 0.86 -1.10 -0.39
CA LEU A 65 1.88 -0.52 0.49
C LEU A 65 3.28 -1.00 0.09
N GLU A 66 3.45 -2.30 -0.18
CA GLU A 66 4.70 -2.89 -0.67
C GLU A 66 5.12 -2.24 -2.00
N HIS A 67 4.17 -2.00 -2.91
CA HIS A 67 4.45 -1.34 -4.17
C HIS A 67 4.98 0.10 -3.98
N VAL A 68 4.39 0.85 -3.05
CA VAL A 68 4.86 2.20 -2.69
C VAL A 68 6.28 2.15 -2.11
N HIS A 69 6.55 1.22 -1.17
CA HIS A 69 7.88 1.05 -0.58
C HIS A 69 8.95 0.59 -1.59
N ARG A 70 8.57 -0.27 -2.54
CA ARG A 70 9.48 -0.71 -3.59
C ARG A 70 9.86 0.45 -4.51
N ARG A 71 8.90 1.31 -4.84
CA ARG A 71 9.14 2.50 -5.66
C ARG A 71 10.09 3.47 -4.95
N SER A 72 9.88 3.72 -3.66
CA SER A 72 10.79 4.58 -2.89
C SER A 72 12.21 4.01 -2.81
N THR A 73 12.35 2.70 -2.69
CA THR A 73 13.67 2.04 -2.65
C THR A 73 14.41 2.17 -3.99
N LEU A 74 13.71 1.98 -5.12
CA LEU A 74 14.31 2.14 -6.45
C LEU A 74 14.73 3.58 -6.73
N ASP A 75 13.95 4.55 -6.28
CA ASP A 75 14.29 5.97 -6.43
C ASP A 75 15.51 6.34 -5.58
N VAL A 76 15.61 5.82 -4.35
CA VAL A 76 16.81 5.97 -3.51
C VAL A 76 18.04 5.33 -4.17
N VAL A 77 17.92 4.11 -4.69
CA VAL A 77 19.05 3.43 -5.37
C VAL A 77 19.49 4.21 -6.61
N ARG A 78 18.54 4.72 -7.42
CA ARG A 78 18.86 5.55 -8.59
C ARG A 78 19.56 6.84 -8.21
N GLN A 79 19.18 7.45 -7.10
CA GLN A 79 19.82 8.66 -6.62
C GLN A 79 21.25 8.39 -6.16
N VAL A 80 21.48 7.36 -5.34
CA VAL A 80 22.82 6.96 -4.89
C VAL A 80 23.72 6.62 -6.09
N VAL A 81 23.23 5.85 -7.05
CA VAL A 81 24.01 5.51 -8.26
C VAL A 81 24.36 6.76 -9.08
N ARG A 82 23.47 7.75 -9.18
CA ARG A 82 23.77 9.01 -9.88
C ARG A 82 24.81 9.85 -9.13
N GLU A 83 24.72 9.94 -7.81
CA GLU A 83 25.67 10.69 -6.98
C GLU A 83 27.08 10.09 -7.06
N GLU A 84 27.18 8.76 -7.03
CA GLU A 84 28.45 8.06 -7.22
C GLU A 84 29.01 8.31 -8.63
N LEU A 85 28.22 8.08 -9.69
CA LEU A 85 28.68 8.28 -11.07
C LEU A 85 29.04 9.74 -11.38
N ALA A 86 28.32 10.72 -10.81
CA ALA A 86 28.64 12.14 -10.94
C ALA A 86 29.99 12.48 -10.27
N SER A 87 30.29 11.87 -9.12
CA SER A 87 31.57 12.02 -8.42
C SER A 87 32.75 11.41 -9.21
N TYR A 88 32.53 10.27 -9.88
CA TYR A 88 33.50 9.69 -10.82
C TYR A 88 33.67 10.52 -12.10
N GLY A 89 32.62 11.14 -12.62
CA GLY A 89 32.69 12.05 -13.77
C GLY A 89 33.46 13.35 -13.48
N ALA A 90 33.21 13.94 -12.31
CA ALA A 90 33.88 15.17 -11.87
C ALA A 90 35.38 14.95 -11.60
N SER A 91 35.76 13.80 -11.05
CA SER A 91 37.18 13.44 -10.83
C SER A 91 37.92 13.16 -12.15
N ARG A 92 37.26 12.57 -13.16
CA ARG A 92 37.83 12.39 -14.52
C ARG A 92 38.07 13.69 -15.25
N LEU A 93 37.13 14.63 -15.18
CA LEU A 93 37.25 15.94 -15.84
C LEU A 93 38.38 16.79 -15.22
N ARG A 94 38.63 16.64 -13.91
CA ARG A 94 39.72 17.34 -13.20
C ARG A 94 41.10 16.74 -13.49
N ALA A 95 41.19 15.45 -13.81
CA ALA A 95 42.43 14.77 -14.15
C ALA A 95 42.92 15.03 -15.59
N GLN A 96 42.05 15.53 -16.48
CA GLN A 96 42.36 15.77 -17.90
C GLN A 96 42.60 17.24 -18.27
N ALA A 97 42.55 18.17 -17.31
CA ALA A 97 42.85 19.57 -17.60
C ALA A 97 44.36 19.73 -17.93
N PRO A 98 44.75 20.17 -19.15
CA PRO A 98 46.15 20.41 -19.45
C PRO A 98 46.67 21.53 -18.56
N ARG A 99 47.76 21.27 -17.82
CA ARG A 99 48.49 22.31 -17.10
C ARG A 99 49.09 23.26 -18.14
N GLY A 100 48.39 24.36 -18.38
CA GLY A 100 48.88 25.47 -19.20
C GLY A 100 50.26 25.88 -18.71
N ILE A 101 51.23 25.72 -19.59
CA ILE A 101 52.64 26.05 -19.40
C ILE A 101 52.73 27.54 -19.08
N THR A 102 53.08 27.85 -17.83
CA THR A 102 53.56 29.18 -17.47
C THR A 102 54.99 29.30 -17.95
N ARG A 103 55.29 30.23 -18.86
CA ARG A 103 56.60 30.90 -18.88
C ARG A 103 56.58 32.16 -19.75
N ARG A 104 56.86 33.26 -19.04
CA ARG A 104 57.58 34.50 -19.39
C ARG A 104 57.33 35.16 -20.75
#